data_AF-A0A0F8YF63-F1
#
_entry.id   AF-A0A0F8YF63-F1
#
_cell.length_a   1.000
_cell.length_b   1.000
_cell.length_c   1.000
_cell.angle_alpha   90.00
_cell.angle_beta   90.00
_cell.angle_gamma   90.00
#
_symmetry.space_group_name_H-M   'P 1'
#
loop_
_entity.id
_entity.type
_entity.pdbx_description
1 polymer ?
#
loop_
_entity_poly.entity_id
_entity_poly.type
_entity_poly.pdbx_seq_one_letter_code
_entity_poly.pdbx_strand_id
1 'polypeptide(L)'
;MEIFERFRDLVEKELREVLSNYSLEGGPPHDLSILYGYQMGLCDQDGNFHDLPKGKYMRPTLCLAMCAALGGDVKSCLPAAASLELIHR
;
A
#
# COMPACT_ATOMS: atom_id res chain seq x y z
N MET A 1 -5.21 18.64 7.21
CA MET A 1 -4.07 17.73 6.97
C MET A 1 -4.32 16.32 7.55
N GLU A 2 -5.08 16.18 8.63
CA GLU A 2 -5.37 14.89 9.30
C GLU A 2 -6.02 13.80 8.42
N ILE A 3 -6.90 14.17 7.48
CA ILE A 3 -7.54 13.20 6.57
C ILE A 3 -6.56 12.54 5.59
N PHE A 4 -5.53 13.27 5.14
CA PHE A 4 -4.53 12.76 4.22
C PHE A 4 -3.61 11.74 4.91
N GLU A 5 -3.25 12.00 6.17
CA GLU A 5 -2.51 11.05 7.00
C GLU A 5 -3.33 9.78 7.25
N ARG A 6 -4.62 9.91 7.60
CA ARG A 6 -5.49 8.73 7.78
C ARG A 6 -5.57 7.87 6.51
N PHE A 7 -5.71 8.49 5.35
CA PHE A 7 -5.76 7.75 4.08
C PHE A 7 -4.42 7.13 3.71
N ARG A 8 -3.31 7.79 4.02
CA ARG A 8 -1.98 7.21 3.86
C ARG A 8 -1.84 5.94 4.69
N ASP A 9 -2.21 5.99 5.96
CA ASP A 9 -2.09 4.83 6.86
C ASP A 9 -2.94 3.65 6.40
N LEU A 10 -4.15 3.91 5.90
CA LEU A 10 -5.01 2.85 5.35
C LEU A 10 -4.39 2.19 4.12
N VAL A 11 -3.79 2.98 3.21
CA VAL A 11 -3.16 2.47 1.99
C VAL A 11 -1.90 1.68 2.32
N GLU A 12 -1.09 2.18 3.25
CA GLU A 12 0.11 1.47 3.69
C GLU A 12 -0.23 0.11 4.28
N LYS A 13 -1.27 0.06 5.13
CA LYS A 13 -1.77 -1.19 5.69
C LYS A 13 -2.22 -2.16 4.60
N GLU A 14 -3.00 -1.68 3.63
CA GLU A 14 -3.44 -2.49 2.48
C GLU A 14 -2.25 -3.06 1.70
N LEU A 15 -1.24 -2.24 1.40
CA LEU A 15 -0.03 -2.68 0.68
C LEU A 15 0.75 -3.74 1.45
N ARG A 16 0.91 -3.57 2.78
CA ARG A 16 1.56 -4.57 3.64
C ARG A 16 0.79 -5.89 3.64
N GLU A 17 -0.54 -5.85 3.70
CA GLU A 17 -1.39 -7.05 3.65
C GLU A 17 -1.29 -7.75 2.29
N VAL A 18 -1.34 -7.01 1.19
CA VAL A 18 -1.19 -7.55 -0.17
C VAL A 18 0.16 -8.25 -0.36
N LEU A 19 1.26 -7.62 0.07
CA LEU A 19 2.59 -8.21 -0.05
C LEU A 19 2.79 -9.42 0.86
N SER A 20 2.23 -9.40 2.07
CA SER A 20 2.34 -10.52 3.01
C SER A 20 1.56 -11.74 2.49
N ASN A 21 0.39 -11.52 1.91
CA ASN A 21 -0.44 -12.57 1.32
C ASN A 21 0.10 -13.09 -0.03
N TYR A 22 1.01 -12.36 -0.67
CA TYR A 22 1.67 -12.75 -1.93
C TYR A 22 2.52 -14.03 -1.79
N SER A 23 2.84 -14.45 -0.55
CA SER A 23 3.63 -15.66 -0.25
C SER A 23 2.78 -16.93 -0.07
N LEU A 24 1.46 -16.86 -0.27
CA LEU A 24 0.54 -18.01 -0.17
C LEU A 24 0.56 -18.87 -1.45
N GLU A 25 0.00 -20.09 -1.38
CA GLU A 25 0.04 -21.09 -2.47
C GLU A 25 -0.40 -20.50 -3.83
N GLY A 26 0.49 -20.56 -4.81
CA GLY A 26 0.28 -20.02 -6.16
C GLY A 26 0.80 -18.59 -6.37
N GLY A 27 1.33 -17.94 -5.34
CA GLY A 27 2.02 -16.65 -5.43
C GLY A 27 3.45 -16.74 -5.97
N PRO A 28 4.03 -15.61 -6.44
CA PRO A 28 5.44 -15.57 -6.84
C PRO A 28 6.38 -15.87 -5.67
N PRO A 29 7.63 -16.31 -5.93
CA PRO A 29 8.59 -16.64 -4.88
C PRO A 29 8.66 -15.57 -3.79
N HIS A 30 8.84 -15.99 -2.54
CA HIS A 30 8.99 -15.13 -1.36
C HIS A 30 9.99 -13.98 -1.58
N ASP A 31 11.05 -14.23 -2.34
CA ASP A 31 12.07 -13.22 -2.69
C ASP A 31 11.49 -12.03 -3.47
N LEU A 32 10.44 -12.23 -4.26
CA LEU A 32 9.78 -11.14 -4.99
C LEU A 32 8.94 -10.27 -4.06
N SER A 33 8.26 -10.84 -3.06
CA SER A 33 7.52 -10.01 -2.09
C SER A 33 8.45 -9.15 -1.23
N ILE A 34 9.63 -9.70 -0.87
CA ILE A 34 10.70 -8.93 -0.23
C ILE A 34 11.23 -7.84 -1.17
N LEU A 35 11.53 -8.17 -2.42
CA LEU A 35 12.03 -7.20 -3.41
C LEU A 35 11.08 -6.00 -3.57
N TYR A 36 9.79 -6.27 -3.75
CA TYR A 36 8.76 -5.22 -3.84
C TYR A 36 8.60 -4.45 -2.53
N GLY A 37 8.59 -5.15 -1.40
CA GLY A 37 8.53 -4.52 -0.07
C GLY A 37 9.70 -3.57 0.17
N TYR A 38 10.92 -3.98 -0.21
CA TYR A 38 12.12 -3.18 -0.05
C TYR A 38 12.10 -1.95 -0.95
N GLN A 39 11.77 -2.11 -2.23
CA GLN A 39 11.65 -0.99 -3.18
C GLN A 39 10.58 0.03 -2.74
N MET A 40 9.49 -0.44 -2.11
CA MET A 40 8.46 0.44 -1.58
C MET A 40 8.83 1.10 -0.24
N GLY A 41 9.93 0.68 0.39
CA GLY A 41 10.31 1.14 1.73
C GLY A 41 9.37 0.59 2.80
N LEU A 42 8.90 -0.64 2.65
CA LEU A 42 8.04 -1.32 3.63
C LEU A 42 8.82 -2.34 4.47
N CYS A 43 9.90 -2.91 3.92
CA CYS A 43 10.81 -3.79 4.64
C CYS A 43 12.28 -3.45 4.39
N ASP A 44 13.16 -3.96 5.26
CA ASP A 44 14.61 -3.88 5.11
C ASP A 44 15.16 -4.94 4.14
N GLN A 45 16.49 -4.97 4.00
CA GLN A 45 17.20 -5.92 3.12
C GLN A 45 17.02 -7.39 3.52
N ASP A 46 16.64 -7.66 4.77
CA ASP A 46 16.42 -8.99 5.31
C ASP A 46 14.93 -9.40 5.23
N GLY A 47 14.09 -8.53 4.65
CA GLY A 47 12.64 -8.76 4.51
C GLY A 47 11.82 -8.40 5.75
N ASN A 48 12.43 -7.80 6.78
CA ASN A 48 11.70 -7.42 7.99
C ASN A 48 10.92 -6.13 7.74
N PHE A 49 9.61 -6.16 7.96
CA PHE A 49 8.77 -4.98 7.85
C PHE A 49 9.15 -3.93 8.91
N HIS A 50 9.49 -2.73 8.46
CA HIS A 50 9.88 -1.61 9.32
C HIS A 50 9.09 -0.34 8.98
N ASP A 51 9.05 0.61 9.92
CA ASP A 51 8.59 1.97 9.68
C ASP A 51 9.72 2.79 9.03
N LEU A 52 9.98 2.51 7.75
CA LEU A 52 10.94 3.26 6.94
C LEU A 52 10.31 4.59 6.46
N PRO A 53 11.13 5.54 5.96
CA PRO A 53 10.64 6.84 5.51
C PRO A 53 9.51 6.70 4.50
N LYS A 54 8.32 7.18 4.91
CA LYS A 54 7.09 7.04 4.14
C LYS A 54 7.13 7.89 2.88
N GLY A 55 6.66 7.32 1.77
CA GLY A 55 6.35 8.10 0.58
C GLY A 55 5.21 9.09 0.86
N LYS A 56 4.95 10.00 -0.08
CA LYS A 56 3.85 10.97 0.11
C LYS A 56 2.47 10.33 -0.06
N TYR A 57 2.37 9.19 -0.77
CA TYR A 57 1.13 8.48 -1.10
C TYR A 57 0.06 9.37 -1.76
N MET A 58 0.47 10.40 -2.50
CA MET A 58 -0.48 11.39 -3.05
C MET A 58 -1.51 10.77 -3.99
N ARG A 59 -1.10 9.86 -4.88
CA ARG A 59 -1.99 9.19 -5.84
C ARG A 59 -3.08 8.36 -5.13
N PRO A 60 -2.74 7.42 -4.24
CA PRO A 60 -3.75 6.66 -3.53
C PRO A 60 -4.59 7.53 -2.58
N THR A 61 -4.00 8.52 -1.93
CA THR A 61 -4.77 9.42 -1.06
C THR A 61 -5.79 10.26 -1.84
N LEU A 62 -5.47 10.72 -3.05
CA LEU A 62 -6.43 11.40 -3.93
C LEU A 62 -7.55 10.46 -4.40
N CYS A 63 -7.22 9.19 -4.69
CA CYS A 63 -8.21 8.18 -5.05
C CYS A 63 -9.24 7.98 -3.93
N LEU A 64 -8.77 7.79 -2.68
CA LEU A 64 -9.64 7.64 -1.52
C LEU A 64 -10.44 8.91 -1.21
N ALA A 65 -9.83 10.09 -1.37
CA ALA A 65 -10.50 11.37 -1.18
C ALA A 65 -11.65 11.56 -2.17
N MET A 66 -11.45 11.21 -3.45
CA MET A 66 -12.51 11.26 -4.46
C MET A 66 -13.64 10.28 -4.16
N CYS A 67 -13.31 9.04 -3.75
CA CYS A 67 -14.31 8.07 -3.34
C CYS A 67 -15.18 8.61 -2.19
N ALA A 68 -14.53 9.14 -1.14
CA ALA A 68 -15.22 9.72 0.00
C ALA A 68 -16.08 10.95 -0.39
N ALA A 69 -15.56 11.83 -1.24
CA ALA A 69 -16.27 13.05 -1.67
C ALA A 69 -17.54 12.74 -2.48
N LEU A 70 -17.55 11.62 -3.21
CA LEU A 70 -18.71 11.13 -3.97
C LEU A 70 -19.67 10.28 -3.12
N GLY A 71 -19.42 10.13 -1.81
CA GLY A 71 -20.25 9.32 -0.90
C GLY A 71 -20.00 7.82 -0.98
N GLY A 72 -18.89 7.39 -1.57
CA GLY A 72 -18.49 5.98 -1.66
C GLY A 72 -17.85 5.45 -0.38
N ASP A 73 -17.79 4.12 -0.26
CA ASP A 73 -17.08 3.45 0.84
C ASP A 73 -15.58 3.39 0.55
N VAL A 74 -14.80 4.13 1.34
CA VAL A 74 -13.33 4.18 1.28
C VAL A 74 -12.72 2.77 1.38
N LYS A 75 -13.28 1.88 2.20
CA LYS A 75 -12.72 0.53 2.38
C LYS A 75 -12.77 -0.27 1.09
N SER A 76 -13.89 -0.23 0.38
CA SER A 76 -14.02 -0.85 -0.95
C SER A 76 -13.07 -0.26 -2.00
N CYS A 77 -12.56 0.95 -1.79
CA CYS A 77 -11.65 1.64 -2.69
C CYS A 77 -10.16 1.35 -2.40
N LEU A 78 -9.83 0.72 -1.27
CA LEU A 78 -8.45 0.42 -0.87
C LEU A 78 -7.67 -0.39 -1.90
N PRO A 79 -8.20 -1.48 -2.51
CA PRO A 79 -7.45 -2.23 -3.51
C PRO A 79 -7.11 -1.40 -4.75
N ALA A 80 -8.02 -0.50 -5.17
CA ALA A 80 -7.78 0.41 -6.29
C ALA A 80 -6.69 1.44 -5.94
N ALA A 81 -6.73 2.02 -4.74
CA ALA A 81 -5.70 2.93 -4.26
C ALA A 81 -4.33 2.23 -4.15
N ALA A 82 -4.26 1.04 -3.56
CA ALA A 82 -3.05 0.24 -3.48
C ALA A 82 -2.49 -0.10 -4.87
N SER A 83 -3.34 -0.47 -5.82
CA SER A 83 -2.95 -0.72 -7.21
C SER A 83 -2.30 0.50 -7.87
N LEU A 84 -2.78 1.72 -7.60
CA LEU A 84 -2.18 2.95 -8.13
C LEU A 84 -0.77 3.19 -7.60
N GLU A 85 -0.51 2.85 -6.34
CA GLU A 85 0.83 2.98 -5.74
C GLU A 85 1.76 1.86 -6.25
N LEU A 86 1.25 0.63 -6.42
CA LEU A 86 1.99 -0.49 -7.02
C LEU A 86 2.41 -0.21 -8.46
N ILE A 87 1.56 0.43 -9.27
CA ILE A 87 1.92 0.81 -10.65
C ILE A 87 2.88 2.00 -10.67
N HIS A 88 2.85 2.85 -9.64
CA HIS A 88 3.70 4.03 -9.59
C HIS A 88 5.19 3.69 -9.38
N ARG A 89 5.49 2.59 -8.70
CA ARG A 89 6.83 2.19 -8.26
C ARG A 89 7.25 0.89 -8.91
#